data_AF-M6RM15-F1
#
_entry.id   AF-M6RM15-F1
#
_cell.length_a   1.000
_cell.length_b   1.000
_cell.length_c   1.000
_cell.angle_alpha   90.00
_cell.angle_beta   90.00
_cell.angle_gamma   90.00
#
_symmetry.space_group_name_H-M   'P 1'
#
loop_
_entity.id
_entity.type
_entity.pdbx_description
1 polymer ?
#
loop_
_entity_poly.entity_id
_entity_poly.type
_entity_poly.pdbx_seq_one_letter_code
_entity_poly.pdbx_strand_id
1 'polypeptide(L)'
;MIQMDSTAKGVDEKKLSKDLEIVFSKMTEMVLKVQMGDLESLDDKKLNAILFEFREISIQNGLKIPKEFGLLIKQILYFDKYVKTMAPDIDLIRDRDKFLI
;
A
#
# COMPACT_ATOMS: atom_id res chain seq x y z
N MET A 1 -20.32 -3.96 -18.34
CA MET A 1 -19.56 -4.35 -17.15
C MET A 1 -18.19 -4.76 -17.64
N ILE A 2 -17.14 -4.00 -17.32
CA ILE A 2 -15.79 -4.31 -17.80
C ILE A 2 -15.35 -5.57 -17.06
N GLN A 3 -15.42 -6.71 -17.73
CA GLN A 3 -14.85 -7.94 -17.23
C GLN A 3 -13.34 -7.80 -17.36
N MET A 4 -12.71 -7.13 -16.39
CA MET A 4 -11.27 -7.18 -16.25
C MET A 4 -10.93 -8.64 -15.99
N ASP A 5 -10.18 -9.26 -16.90
CA ASP A 5 -9.65 -10.63 -16.84
C ASP A 5 -8.58 -10.78 -15.72
N SER A 6 -8.87 -10.16 -14.57
CA SER A 6 -8.01 -10.00 -13.40
C SER A 6 -8.17 -11.13 -12.41
N THR A 7 -9.13 -12.03 -12.60
CA THR A 7 -9.28 -13.25 -11.80
C THR A 7 -9.08 -14.47 -12.70
N ALA A 8 -8.04 -15.25 -12.42
CA ALA A 8 -8.02 -16.62 -12.90
C ALA A 8 -9.16 -17.35 -12.16
N LYS A 9 -10.15 -17.89 -12.90
CA LYS A 9 -11.37 -18.52 -12.35
C LYS A 9 -11.11 -19.29 -11.04
N GLY A 10 -11.90 -19.01 -10.00
CA GLY A 10 -11.89 -19.75 -8.74
C GLY A 10 -11.14 -19.08 -7.58
N VAL A 11 -11.39 -17.79 -7.34
CA VAL A 11 -10.89 -17.10 -6.13
C VAL A 11 -11.59 -17.70 -4.90
N ASP A 12 -10.82 -18.24 -3.96
CA ASP A 12 -11.32 -18.61 -2.65
C ASP A 12 -11.41 -17.36 -1.78
N GLU A 13 -12.61 -16.80 -1.66
CA GLU A 13 -12.85 -15.56 -0.91
C GLU A 13 -12.47 -15.68 0.57
N LYS A 14 -12.64 -16.86 1.18
CA LYS A 14 -12.31 -17.05 2.59
C LYS A 14 -10.81 -17.06 2.80
N LYS A 15 -10.08 -17.75 1.93
CA LYS A 15 -8.63 -17.76 1.94
C LYS A 15 -8.07 -16.37 1.66
N LEU A 16 -8.56 -15.71 0.62
CA LEU A 16 -8.14 -14.35 0.26
C LEU A 16 -8.37 -13.35 1.39
N SER A 17 -9.53 -13.40 2.04
CA SER A 17 -9.84 -12.53 3.19
C SER A 17 -8.83 -12.72 4.32
N LYS A 18 -8.51 -13.97 4.66
CA LYS A 18 -7.57 -14.30 5.72
C LYS A 18 -6.14 -13.87 5.38
N ASP A 19 -5.74 -14.04 4.12
CA ASP A 19 -4.42 -13.63 3.65
C ASP A 19 -4.29 -12.09 3.62
N LEU A 20 -5.33 -11.38 3.15
CA LEU A 20 -5.37 -9.92 3.15
C LEU A 20 -5.35 -9.32 4.56
N GLU A 21 -5.98 -9.98 5.54
CA GLU A 21 -6.00 -9.54 6.94
C GLU A 21 -4.57 -9.39 7.51
N ILE A 22 -3.63 -10.24 7.09
CA ILE A 22 -2.23 -10.17 7.49
C ILE A 22 -1.59 -8.87 6.98
N VAL A 23 -1.78 -8.56 5.69
CA VAL A 23 -1.24 -7.35 5.05
C VAL A 23 -1.85 -6.10 5.63
N PHE A 24 -3.17 -6.07 5.80
CA PHE A 24 -3.87 -4.93 6.38
C PHE A 24 -3.47 -4.69 7.83
N SER A 25 -3.28 -5.74 8.63
CA SER A 25 -2.81 -5.61 10.02
C SER A 25 -1.43 -4.98 10.09
N LYS A 26 -0.49 -5.41 9.23
CA LYS A 26 0.87 -4.83 9.13
C LYS A 26 0.85 -3.37 8.70
N MET A 27 0.01 -3.04 7.71
CA MET A 27 -0.14 -1.65 7.25
C MET A 27 -0.78 -0.77 8.33
N THR A 28 -1.78 -1.28 9.04
CA THR A 28 -2.43 -0.57 10.15
C THR A 28 -1.46 -0.30 11.28
N GLU A 29 -0.65 -1.30 11.68
CA GLU A 29 0.39 -1.12 12.69
C GLU A 29 1.42 -0.07 12.27
N MET A 30 1.83 -0.07 11.00
CA MET A 30 2.72 0.96 10.46
C MET A 30 2.10 2.35 10.57
N VAL A 31 0.87 2.54 10.07
CA VAL A 31 0.18 3.85 10.12
C VAL A 31 0.01 4.33 11.56
N LEU A 32 -0.32 3.44 12.50
CA LEU A 32 -0.44 3.80 13.92
C LEU A 32 0.90 4.32 14.49
N LYS A 33 2.02 3.68 14.16
CA LYS A 33 3.36 4.14 14.60
C LYS A 33 3.69 5.52 14.06
N VAL A 34 3.36 5.80 12.79
CA VAL A 34 3.51 7.14 12.19
C VAL A 34 2.71 8.18 12.95
N GLN A 35 1.44 7.88 13.23
CA GLN A 35 0.55 8.80 13.96
C GLN A 35 1.06 9.08 15.37
N MET A 36 1.74 8.12 15.99
CA MET A 36 2.39 8.27 17.30
C MET A 36 3.74 9.02 17.24
N GLY A 37 4.16 9.48 16.07
CA GLY A 37 5.37 10.29 15.88
C GLY A 37 6.63 9.49 15.50
N ASP A 38 6.51 8.16 15.32
CA ASP A 38 7.60 7.33 14.80
C ASP A 38 7.63 7.43 13.26
N LEU A 39 8.18 8.52 12.74
CA LEU A 39 8.31 8.77 11.30
C LEU A 39 9.21 7.75 10.59
N GLU A 40 10.14 7.11 11.32
CA GLU A 40 10.99 6.00 10.85
C GLU A 40 10.19 4.70 10.61
N SER A 41 8.92 4.67 11.04
CA SER A 41 8.01 3.56 10.71
C SER A 41 7.56 3.58 9.25
N LEU A 42 7.53 4.74 8.57
CA LEU A 42 7.37 4.88 7.11
C LEU A 42 8.74 4.77 6.42
N ASP A 43 9.41 3.64 6.62
CA ASP A 43 10.60 3.30 5.84
C ASP A 43 10.16 2.69 4.50
N ASP A 44 10.73 3.20 3.41
CA ASP A 44 10.60 2.67 2.05
C ASP A 44 10.80 1.16 2.01
N LYS A 45 11.71 0.60 2.82
CA LYS A 45 11.93 -0.85 2.88
C LYS A 45 10.74 -1.61 3.45
N LYS A 46 10.10 -1.09 4.50
CA LYS A 46 8.93 -1.71 5.13
C LYS A 46 7.72 -1.65 4.21
N LEU A 47 7.51 -0.50 3.54
CA LEU A 47 6.44 -0.34 2.54
C LEU A 47 6.67 -1.28 1.34
N ASN A 48 7.89 -1.37 0.83
CA ASN A 48 8.24 -2.31 -0.23
C ASN A 48 7.95 -3.76 0.19
N ALA A 49 8.30 -4.16 1.41
CA ALA A 49 8.01 -5.51 1.91
C ALA A 49 6.50 -5.83 1.94
N ILE A 50 5.67 -4.89 2.42
CA ILE A 50 4.21 -5.02 2.43
C ILE A 50 3.66 -5.15 0.99
N LEU A 51 4.20 -4.39 0.05
CA LEU A 51 3.80 -4.46 -1.36
C LEU A 51 4.16 -5.78 -2.03
N PHE A 52 5.34 -6.33 -1.72
CA PHE A 52 5.72 -7.66 -2.18
C PHE A 52 4.79 -8.73 -1.61
N GLU A 53 4.49 -8.66 -0.31
CA GLU A 53 3.57 -9.59 0.35
C GLU A 53 2.16 -9.52 -0.24
N PHE A 54 1.63 -8.32 -0.46
CA PHE A 54 0.35 -8.10 -1.14
C PHE A 54 0.33 -8.70 -2.55
N ARG A 55 1.41 -8.52 -3.32
CA ARG A 55 1.55 -9.09 -4.66
C ARG A 55 1.51 -10.62 -4.62
N GLU A 56 2.24 -11.24 -3.71
CA GLU A 56 2.29 -12.69 -3.57
C GLU A 56 0.92 -13.25 -3.15
N ILE A 57 0.24 -12.63 -2.18
CA ILE A 57 -1.13 -13.00 -1.77
C ILE A 57 -2.09 -12.91 -2.94
N SER A 58 -1.99 -11.86 -3.74
CA SER A 58 -2.83 -11.67 -4.91
C SER A 58 -2.65 -12.81 -5.91
N ILE A 59 -1.40 -13.15 -6.25
CA ILE A 59 -1.09 -14.26 -7.17
C ILE A 59 -1.58 -15.61 -6.62
N GLN A 60 -1.35 -15.88 -5.33
CA GLN A 60 -1.76 -17.12 -4.66
C GLN A 60 -3.27 -17.30 -4.55
N ASN A 61 -4.03 -16.21 -4.66
CA ASN A 61 -5.49 -16.19 -4.64
C ASN A 61 -6.10 -15.96 -6.02
N GLY A 62 -5.32 -16.12 -7.10
CA GLY A 62 -5.82 -16.03 -8.48
C GLY A 62 -6.09 -14.60 -8.96
N LEU A 63 -5.68 -13.59 -8.19
CA LEU A 63 -5.74 -12.18 -8.58
C LEU A 63 -4.49 -11.82 -9.40
N LYS A 64 -4.70 -11.36 -10.63
CA LYS A 64 -3.64 -10.77 -11.45
C LYS A 64 -3.52 -9.28 -11.10
N ILE A 65 -2.44 -8.91 -10.42
CA ILE A 65 -2.08 -7.51 -10.20
C ILE A 65 -1.44 -6.94 -11.47
N PRO A 66 -1.99 -5.87 -12.06
CA PRO A 66 -1.38 -5.21 -13.22
C PRO A 66 0.01 -4.65 -12.86
N LYS A 67 0.94 -4.65 -13.82
CA LYS A 67 2.31 -4.13 -13.59
C LYS A 67 2.29 -2.64 -13.22
N GLU A 68 1.29 -1.94 -13.73
CA GLU A 68 1.00 -0.53 -13.52
C GLU A 68 0.75 -0.21 -12.04
N PHE A 69 0.23 -1.17 -11.27
CA PHE A 69 -0.01 -0.99 -9.83
C PHE A 69 1.30 -0.76 -9.07
N GLY A 70 2.33 -1.58 -9.31
CA GLY A 70 3.65 -1.40 -8.69
C GLY A 70 4.32 -0.09 -9.10
N LEU A 71 4.10 0.36 -10.34
CA LEU A 71 4.60 1.65 -10.83
C LEU A 71 3.93 2.82 -10.09
N LEU A 72 2.62 2.79 -9.93
CA LEU A 72 1.86 3.81 -9.19
C LEU A 72 2.34 3.94 -7.74
N ILE A 73 2.58 2.82 -7.06
CA ILE A 73 3.05 2.88 -5.68
C ILE A 73 4.45 3.50 -5.60
N LYS A 74 5.35 3.13 -6.51
CA LYS A 74 6.66 3.78 -6.59
C LYS A 74 6.51 5.29 -6.81
N GLN A 75 5.61 5.72 -7.69
CA GLN A 75 5.36 7.14 -7.93
C GLN A 75 4.90 7.87 -6.65
N ILE A 76 4.03 7.25 -5.84
CA ILE A 76 3.59 7.81 -4.55
C ILE A 76 4.77 7.93 -3.57
N LEU A 77 5.62 6.90 -3.46
CA LEU A 77 6.80 6.94 -2.58
C LEU A 77 7.81 8.01 -3.00
N TYR A 78 8.09 8.12 -4.30
CA TYR A 78 8.96 9.18 -4.81
C TYR A 78 8.38 10.56 -4.54
N PHE A 79 7.06 10.73 -4.72
CA PHE A 79 6.38 11.98 -4.43
C PHE A 79 6.54 12.39 -2.95
N ASP A 80 6.34 11.46 -2.02
CA ASP A 80 6.56 11.71 -0.58
C ASP A 80 7.99 12.20 -0.29
N LYS A 81 9.00 11.53 -0.87
CA LYS A 81 10.40 11.94 -0.73
C LYS A 81 10.67 13.34 -1.30
N TYR A 82 10.07 13.67 -2.43
CA TYR A 82 10.20 15.00 -3.03
C TYR A 82 9.57 16.08 -2.16
N VAL A 83 8.37 15.84 -1.62
CA VAL A 83 7.71 16.79 -0.73
C VAL A 83 8.50 16.97 0.57
N LYS A 84 8.99 15.90 1.20
CA LYS A 84 9.87 15.99 2.38
C LYS A 84 11.14 16.80 2.12
N THR A 85 11.69 16.72 0.92
CA THR A 85 12.89 17.48 0.54
C THR A 85 12.58 18.97 0.32
N MET A 86 11.41 19.28 -0.26
CA MET A 86 11.03 20.65 -0.64
C MET A 86 10.32 21.42 0.47
N ALA A 87 9.57 20.74 1.31
CA ALA A 87 8.76 21.29 2.39
C ALA A 87 8.82 20.34 3.60
N PRO A 88 9.93 20.37 4.36
CA PRO A 88 10.16 19.43 5.47
C PRO A 88 9.11 19.51 6.58
N ASP A 89 8.37 20.62 6.67
CA ASP A 89 7.29 20.83 7.64
C ASP A 89 5.93 20.27 7.18
N ILE A 90 5.81 19.84 5.92
CA ILE A 90 4.59 19.23 5.38
C ILE A 90 4.67 17.72 5.56
N ASP A 91 3.71 17.18 6.32
CA ASP A 91 3.52 15.73 6.43
C ASP A 91 2.29 15.36 5.60
N LEU A 92 2.49 14.86 4.38
CA LEU A 92 1.40 14.50 3.46
C LEU A 92 0.41 13.48 4.04
N ILE A 93 0.87 12.59 4.92
CA ILE A 93 0.03 11.55 5.51
C ILE A 93 -0.82 12.17 6.62
N ARG A 94 -0.22 12.98 7.50
CA ARG A 94 -0.92 13.64 8.62
C ARG A 94 -1.81 14.79 8.16
N ASP A 95 -1.35 15.56 7.18
CA ASP A 95 -2.03 16.74 6.65
C ASP A 95 -2.96 16.39 5.48
N ARG A 96 -3.18 15.10 5.16
CA ARG A 96 -4.05 14.64 4.07
C ARG A 96 -5.41 15.36 4.03
N ASP A 97 -6.04 15.52 5.20
CA ASP A 97 -7.36 16.14 5.31
C ASP A 97 -7.34 17.66 5.04
N LYS A 98 -6.16 18.30 5.02
CA LYS A 98 -5.97 19.70 4.59
C LYS A 98 -5.83 19.84 3.07
N PHE A 99 -5.52 18.75 2.37
CA PHE A 99 -5.28 18.73 0.92
C PHE A 99 -6.45 18.16 0.10
N LEU A 100 -7.43 17.53 0.76
CA LEU A 100 -8.65 17.05 0.13
C LEU A 100 -9.72 18.16 0.23
N ILE A 101 -9.99 18.83 -0.90
CA ILE A 101 -11.08 19.78 -1.10
C ILE A 101 -12.26 19.06 -1.73
#